data_AF-A0AAJ3NZM5-F1
#
_entry.id   AF-A0AAJ3NZM5-F1
#
_cell.length_a   1.000
_cell.length_b   1.000
_cell.length_c   1.000
_cell.angle_alpha   90.00
_cell.angle_beta   90.00
_cell.angle_gamma   90.00
#
_symmetry.space_group_name_H-M   'P 1'
#
loop_
_entity.id
_entity.type
_entity.pdbx_description
1 polymer ?
#
loop_
_entity_poly.entity_id
_entity_poly.type
_entity_poly.pdbx_seq_one_letter_code
_entity_poly.pdbx_strand_id
1 'polypeptide(L)'
;MDGTAREARARAILEKRYGKGNVLSERYLRGADGKSVKDPLTGERRRVDFVVKGQDGKWHGVEITSKTANKDLQLAKEGRIRELGGVYVKDPSTGKLVYVEDVSIVVRGK
;
A
#
# COMPACT_ATOMS: atom_id res chain seq x y z
N MET A 1 -13.24 17.66 -0.20
CA MET A 1 -13.61 16.23 -0.32
C MET A 1 -13.16 15.51 0.92
N ASP A 2 -14.06 14.74 1.52
CA ASP A 2 -13.76 13.79 2.60
C ASP A 2 -12.76 12.70 2.12
N GLY A 3 -11.94 12.18 3.04
CA GLY A 3 -10.92 11.16 2.77
C GLY A 3 -11.51 9.90 2.11
N THR A 4 -12.61 9.42 2.66
CA THR A 4 -13.33 8.23 2.18
C THR A 4 -13.80 8.38 0.73
N ALA A 5 -14.33 9.55 0.37
CA ALA A 5 -14.78 9.81 -1.00
C ALA A 5 -13.62 9.82 -2.01
N ARG A 6 -12.43 10.28 -1.58
CA ARG A 6 -11.22 10.28 -2.41
C ARG A 6 -10.73 8.86 -2.66
N GLU A 7 -10.69 8.02 -1.62
CA GLU A 7 -10.28 6.63 -1.74
C GLU A 7 -11.24 5.82 -2.62
N ALA A 8 -12.56 6.01 -2.48
CA ALA A 8 -13.53 5.35 -3.34
C ALA A 8 -13.35 5.73 -4.83
N ARG A 9 -13.11 7.01 -5.11
CA ARG A 9 -12.80 7.48 -6.48
C ARG A 9 -11.48 6.91 -6.99
N ALA A 10 -10.44 6.93 -6.16
CA ALA A 10 -9.14 6.35 -6.52
C ALA A 10 -9.27 4.86 -6.82
N ARG A 11 -9.99 4.11 -5.99
CA ARG A 11 -10.29 2.70 -6.22
C ARG A 11 -10.92 2.48 -7.58
N ALA A 12 -11.98 3.20 -7.92
CA ALA A 12 -12.66 3.05 -9.21
C ALA A 12 -11.71 3.33 -10.39
N ILE A 13 -10.85 4.33 -10.28
CA ILE A 13 -9.83 4.65 -11.30
C ILE A 13 -8.80 3.53 -11.42
N LEU A 14 -8.27 3.03 -10.29
CA LEU A 14 -7.28 1.96 -10.28
C LEU A 14 -7.88 0.66 -10.82
N GLU A 15 -9.10 0.29 -10.43
CA GLU A 15 -9.78 -0.90 -10.95
C GLU A 15 -10.05 -0.81 -12.44
N LYS A 16 -10.39 0.38 -12.96
CA LYS A 16 -10.53 0.61 -14.41
C LYS A 16 -9.20 0.45 -15.15
N ARG A 17 -8.08 0.86 -14.53
CA ARG A 17 -6.75 0.84 -15.15
C ARG A 17 -6.07 -0.53 -15.08
N TYR A 18 -6.14 -1.19 -13.93
CA TYR A 18 -5.40 -2.43 -13.66
C TYR A 18 -6.29 -3.68 -13.68
N GLY A 19 -7.62 -3.51 -13.61
CA GLY A 19 -8.58 -4.59 -13.44
C GLY A 19 -8.88 -4.87 -11.97
N LYS A 20 -10.14 -5.23 -11.65
CA LYS A 20 -10.60 -5.41 -10.27
C LYS A 20 -9.80 -6.43 -9.45
N GLY A 21 -9.37 -7.53 -10.07
CA GLY A 21 -8.57 -8.57 -9.41
C GLY A 21 -7.12 -8.17 -9.14
N ASN A 22 -6.66 -7.06 -9.71
CA ASN A 22 -5.30 -6.55 -9.59
C ASN A 22 -5.19 -5.35 -8.64
N VAL A 23 -6.25 -5.06 -7.87
CA VAL A 23 -6.29 -3.95 -6.91
C VAL A 23 -6.69 -4.48 -5.54
N LEU A 24 -5.78 -4.38 -4.58
CA LEU A 24 -6.02 -4.72 -3.19
C LEU A 24 -6.17 -3.43 -2.39
N SER A 25 -7.31 -3.20 -1.76
CA SER A 25 -7.49 -2.07 -0.84
C SER A 25 -6.96 -2.40 0.56
N GLU A 26 -6.37 -1.42 1.22
CA GLU A 26 -5.96 -1.40 2.62
C GLU A 26 -5.21 -2.64 3.09
N ARG A 27 -3.88 -2.65 2.96
CA ARG A 27 -3.07 -3.82 3.31
C ARG A 27 -1.95 -3.48 4.25
N TYR A 28 -1.74 -4.34 5.25
CA TYR A 28 -0.58 -4.21 6.11
C TYR A 28 0.63 -4.88 5.50
N LEU A 29 1.77 -4.20 5.59
CA LEU A 29 3.07 -4.78 5.28
C LEU A 29 3.39 -5.90 6.25
N ARG A 30 3.89 -7.00 5.70
CA ARG A 30 4.16 -8.27 6.36
C ARG A 30 5.53 -8.80 5.95
N GLY A 31 6.09 -9.62 6.82
CA GLY A 31 7.28 -10.41 6.54
C GLY A 31 6.95 -11.59 5.63
N ALA A 32 7.99 -12.31 5.20
CA ALA A 32 7.87 -13.54 4.43
C ALA A 32 7.13 -14.66 5.21
N ASP A 33 7.12 -14.59 6.55
CA ASP A 33 6.35 -15.47 7.43
C ASP A 33 4.86 -15.10 7.54
N GLY A 34 4.45 -14.01 6.87
CA GLY A 34 3.09 -13.50 6.86
C GLY A 34 2.69 -12.72 8.12
N LYS A 35 3.58 -12.54 9.09
CA LYS A 35 3.30 -11.70 10.27
C LYS A 35 3.49 -10.22 9.92
N SER A 36 2.76 -9.35 10.62
CA SER A 36 2.96 -7.91 10.43
C SER A 36 4.33 -7.50 10.95
N VAL A 37 5.08 -6.76 10.14
CA VAL A 37 6.33 -6.13 10.59
C VAL A 37 5.97 -4.78 11.20
N LYS A 38 6.63 -4.44 12.31
CA LYS A 38 6.41 -3.20 13.05
C LYS A 38 7.62 -2.29 12.85
N ASP A 39 7.35 -1.00 12.78
CA ASP A 39 8.38 0.04 12.78
C ASP A 39 9.14 -0.01 14.12
N PRO A 40 10.47 -0.18 14.12
CA PRO A 40 11.25 -0.29 15.36
C PRO A 40 11.23 1.01 16.17
N LEU A 41 11.01 2.17 15.53
CA LEU A 41 10.99 3.46 16.21
C LEU A 41 9.68 3.70 16.99
N THR A 42 8.55 3.28 16.42
CA THR A 42 7.22 3.62 16.95
C THR A 42 6.45 2.41 17.49
N GLY A 43 6.87 1.18 17.15
CA GLY A 43 6.13 -0.05 17.45
C GLY A 43 4.87 -0.23 16.59
N GLU A 44 4.59 0.70 15.67
CA GLU A 44 3.39 0.69 14.84
C GLU A 44 3.55 -0.13 13.57
N ARG A 45 2.43 -0.55 12.99
CA ARG A 45 2.39 -1.23 11.69
C ARG A 45 2.19 -0.22 10.56
N ARG A 46 2.55 -0.61 9.35
CA ARG A 46 2.25 0.16 8.13
C ARG A 46 1.08 -0.47 7.36
N ARG A 47 -0.06 0.22 7.29
CA ARG A 47 -1.16 -0.07 6.36
C ARG A 47 -1.00 0.81 5.12
N VAL A 48 -0.93 0.22 3.95
CA VAL A 48 -0.95 0.93 2.66
C VAL A 48 -2.37 1.03 2.12
N ASP A 49 -2.73 2.14 1.47
CA ASP A 49 -4.12 2.39 1.03
C ASP A 49 -4.54 1.46 -0.10
N PHE A 50 -3.65 1.25 -1.09
CA PHE A 50 -3.85 0.31 -2.18
C PHE A 50 -2.56 -0.43 -2.52
N VAL A 51 -2.71 -1.64 -3.06
CA VAL A 51 -1.64 -2.38 -3.73
C VAL A 51 -2.14 -2.80 -5.10
N VAL A 52 -1.42 -2.44 -6.15
CA VAL A 52 -1.84 -2.68 -7.54
C VAL A 52 -0.85 -3.55 -8.28
N LYS A 53 -1.35 -4.48 -9.10
CA LYS A 53 -0.51 -5.31 -9.97
C LYS A 53 -0.33 -4.61 -11.33
N GLY A 54 0.93 -4.28 -11.64
CA GLY A 54 1.33 -3.73 -12.93
C GLY A 54 1.17 -4.75 -14.07
N GLN A 55 1.25 -4.25 -15.31
CA GLN A 55 1.22 -5.11 -16.51
C GLN A 55 2.44 -6.03 -16.61
N ASP A 56 3.56 -5.65 -15.97
CA ASP A 56 4.76 -6.47 -15.79
C ASP A 56 4.59 -7.59 -14.73
N GLY A 57 3.42 -7.65 -14.09
CA GLY A 57 3.08 -8.62 -13.08
C GLY A 57 3.59 -8.31 -11.67
N LYS A 58 4.31 -7.20 -11.49
CA LYS A 58 4.82 -6.75 -10.18
C LYS A 58 3.74 -6.02 -9.40
N TRP A 59 3.83 -6.02 -8.08
CA TRP A 59 2.88 -5.32 -7.22
C TRP A 59 3.51 -4.06 -6.62
N HIS A 60 2.75 -2.97 -6.57
CA HIS A 60 3.22 -1.67 -6.05
C HIS A 60 2.23 -1.11 -5.04
N GLY A 61 2.75 -0.51 -3.97
CA GLY A 61 1.96 0.25 -3.00
C GLY A 61 1.56 1.62 -3.54
N VAL A 62 0.34 2.06 -3.26
CA VAL A 62 -0.20 3.36 -3.69
C VAL A 62 -0.92 4.02 -2.51
N GLU A 63 -0.50 5.23 -2.16
CA GLU A 63 -1.10 6.04 -1.10
C GLU A 63 -1.93 7.18 -1.70
N ILE A 64 -3.15 7.36 -1.21
CA ILE A 64 -4.07 8.39 -1.69
C ILE A 64 -4.14 9.52 -0.68
N THR A 65 -3.81 10.72 -1.12
CA THR A 65 -3.78 11.86 -0.19
C THR A 65 -4.22 13.17 -0.81
N SER A 66 -4.41 14.19 0.03
CA SER A 66 -4.71 15.55 -0.41
C SER A 66 -3.47 16.20 -1.02
N LYS A 67 -3.67 17.26 -1.80
CA LYS A 67 -2.57 17.96 -2.47
C LYS A 67 -1.46 18.47 -1.54
N THR A 68 -1.80 18.84 -0.31
CA THR A 68 -0.89 19.53 0.61
C THR A 68 -0.46 18.68 1.80
N ALA A 69 -0.95 17.44 1.94
CA ALA A 69 -0.58 16.59 3.07
C ALA A 69 0.92 16.23 3.02
N ASN A 70 1.63 16.46 4.14
CA ASN A 70 2.99 15.92 4.31
C ASN A 70 2.91 14.39 4.51
N LYS A 71 3.78 13.65 3.81
CA LYS A 71 3.83 12.18 3.83
C LYS A 71 5.21 11.62 4.17
N ASP A 72 6.16 12.47 4.53
CA ASP A 72 7.56 12.10 4.69
C ASP A 72 7.74 11.12 5.85
N LEU A 73 7.10 11.40 7.00
CA LEU A 73 7.13 10.50 8.16
C LEU A 73 6.50 9.13 7.87
N GLN A 74 5.45 9.10 7.04
CA GLN A 74 4.76 7.88 6.68
C GLN A 74 5.61 7.03 5.72
N LEU A 75 6.27 7.66 4.75
CA LEU A 75 7.20 6.98 3.84
C LEU A 75 8.49 6.53 4.56
N ALA A 76 9.02 7.33 5.49
CA ALA A 76 10.16 6.94 6.31
C ALA A 76 9.84 5.75 7.21
N LYS A 77 8.63 5.71 7.80
CA LYS A 77 8.13 4.56 8.55
C LYS A 77 8.06 3.31 7.68
N GLU A 78 7.57 3.45 6.45
CA GLU A 78 7.53 2.36 5.49
C GLU A 78 8.92 1.87 5.12
N GLY A 79 9.87 2.77 4.86
CA GLY A 79 11.27 2.42 4.61
C GLY A 79 11.87 1.55 5.71
N ARG A 80 11.75 1.95 6.99
CA ARG A 80 12.24 1.15 8.12
C ARG A 80 11.56 -0.21 8.24
N ILE A 81 10.26 -0.29 7.98
CA ILE A 81 9.54 -1.57 7.97
C ILE A 81 10.03 -2.47 6.84
N ARG A 82 10.32 -1.91 5.67
CA ARG A 82 10.85 -2.66 4.53
C ARG A 82 12.28 -3.16 4.78
N GLU A 83 13.13 -2.37 5.44
CA GLU A 83 14.47 -2.78 5.90
C GLU A 83 14.43 -4.00 6.83
N LEU A 84 13.34 -4.16 7.59
CA LEU A 84 13.08 -5.34 8.42
C LEU A 84 12.35 -6.48 7.69
N GLY A 85 12.29 -6.45 6.36
CA GLY A 85 11.64 -7.47 5.54
C GLY A 85 10.12 -7.33 5.44
N GLY A 86 9.55 -6.20 5.87
CA GLY A 86 8.13 -5.87 5.71
C GLY A 86 7.78 -5.48 4.28
N VAL A 87 7.94 -6.41 3.34
CA VAL A 87 7.84 -6.17 1.89
C VAL A 87 6.72 -6.97 1.23
N TYR A 88 5.90 -7.68 2.01
CA TYR A 88 4.78 -8.47 1.51
C TYR A 88 3.44 -7.90 1.95
N VAL A 89 2.38 -8.19 1.19
CA VAL A 89 0.99 -8.06 1.66
C VAL A 89 0.23 -9.36 1.43
N LYS A 90 -0.80 -9.60 2.24
CA LYS A 90 -1.69 -10.75 2.04
C LYS A 90 -2.78 -10.41 1.04
N ASP A 91 -2.86 -11.16 -0.05
CA ASP A 91 -3.99 -11.13 -0.97
C ASP A 91 -5.21 -11.73 -0.26
N PRO A 92 -6.33 -10.98 -0.11
CA PRO A 92 -7.52 -11.46 0.59
C PRO A 92 -8.24 -12.59 -0.16
N SER A 93 -8.10 -12.65 -1.48
CA SER A 93 -8.85 -13.56 -2.34
C SER A 93 -8.21 -14.93 -2.38
N THR A 94 -6.86 -14.98 -2.37
CA THR A 94 -6.09 -16.22 -2.42
C THR A 94 -5.47 -16.61 -1.09
N GLY A 95 -5.40 -15.68 -0.13
CA GLY A 95 -4.69 -15.86 1.13
C GLY A 95 -3.16 -15.86 1.00
N LYS A 96 -2.61 -15.73 -0.21
CA LYS A 96 -1.17 -15.77 -0.48
C LYS A 96 -0.49 -14.44 -0.13
N LEU A 97 0.80 -14.51 0.16
CA LEU A 97 1.64 -13.32 0.28
C LEU A 97 2.12 -12.90 -1.12
N VAL A 98 1.99 -11.62 -1.43
CA VAL A 98 2.54 -11.01 -2.65
C VAL A 98 3.59 -9.99 -2.26
N TYR A 99 4.73 -10.04 -2.95
CA TYR A 99 5.83 -9.09 -2.76
C TYR A 99 5.44 -7.74 -3.37
N VAL A 100 5.66 -6.66 -2.62
CA VAL A 100 5.38 -5.28 -3.04
C VAL A 100 6.69 -4.56 -3.28
N GLU A 101 6.90 -4.12 -4.51
CA GLU A 101 8.06 -3.36 -4.96
C GLU A 101 8.08 -1.95 -4.35
N ASP A 102 9.30 -1.52 -4.01
CA ASP A 102 9.63 -0.16 -3.59
C ASP A 102 8.78 0.44 -2.46
N VAL A 103 9.11 1.65 -2.04
CA VAL A 103 8.22 2.42 -1.17
C VAL A 103 6.99 2.85 -1.95
N SER A 104 5.84 2.91 -1.27
CA SER A 104 4.56 3.26 -1.90
C SER A 104 4.59 4.61 -2.63
N ILE A 105 3.98 4.64 -3.81
CA ILE A 105 3.84 5.83 -4.63
C ILE A 105 2.71 6.70 -4.06
N VAL A 106 2.98 7.98 -3.82
CA VAL A 106 1.98 8.93 -3.32
C VAL A 106 1.23 9.59 -4.47
N VAL A 107 -0.08 9.37 -4.55
CA VAL A 107 -0.98 10.00 -5.52
C VAL A 107 -1.81 11.09 -4.83
N ARG A 108 -1.68 12.32 -5.31
CA ARG A 108 -2.31 13.50 -4.73
C ARG A 108 -3.57 13.89 -5.51
N GLY A 109 -4.74 13.71 -4.90
CA GLY A 109 -6.05 14.08 -5.47
C GLY A 109 -6.54 15.46 -5.01
N LYS A 110 -7.35 16.13 -5.83
CA LYS A 110 -8.19 17.28 -5.41
C LYS A 110 -9.27 16.81 -4.43
#